data_AF-A0A094PYP0-F1
#
_entry.id   AF-A0A094PYP0-F1
#
_cell.length_a   1.000
_cell.length_b   1.000
_cell.length_c   1.000
_cell.angle_alpha   90.00
_cell.angle_beta   90.00
_cell.angle_gamma   90.00
#
_symmetry.space_group_name_H-M   'P 1'
#
loop_
_entity.id
_entity.type
_entity.pdbx_description
1 polymer ?
#
loop_
_entity_poly.entity_id
_entity_poly.type
_entity_poly.pdbx_seq_one_letter_code
_entity_poly.pdbx_strand_id
1 'polypeptide(L)' 'MSYQVHPSLFPHHDGSELYVSNAAPKIGQKVLLKVRVPHLYTFEKSFIRIYEDGEPRSYELVLST' A
#
# COMPACT_ATOMS: atom_id res chain seq x y z
N MET A 1 -0.51 25.73 -11.70
CA MET A 1 0.68 24.88 -11.97
C MET A 1 0.32 23.45 -11.58
N SER A 2 -0.05 22.61 -12.55
CA SER A 2 -0.31 21.19 -12.31
C SER A 2 1.04 20.46 -12.25
N TYR A 3 1.42 19.96 -11.08
CA TYR A 3 2.59 19.10 -10.95
C TYR A 3 2.33 17.80 -11.71
N GLN A 4 2.98 17.59 -12.85
CA GLN A 4 2.99 16.29 -13.48
C GLN A 4 3.93 15.39 -12.68
N VAL A 5 3.36 14.61 -11.78
CA VAL A 5 4.07 13.54 -11.08
C VAL A 5 4.25 12.42 -12.10
N HIS A 6 5.48 12.14 -12.52
CA HIS A 6 5.76 10.90 -13.24
C HIS A 6 5.49 9.74 -12.28
N PRO A 7 4.40 8.96 -12.45
CA PRO A 7 3.96 8.02 -11.43
C PRO A 7 5.01 6.94 -11.16
N SER A 8 5.85 6.64 -12.15
CA SER A 8 6.92 5.66 -12.08
C SER A 8 8.02 6.02 -11.08
N LEU A 9 8.25 7.30 -10.79
CA LEU A 9 9.34 7.78 -9.93
C LEU A 9 9.02 7.74 -8.43
N PHE A 10 7.77 7.46 -8.06
CA PHE A 10 7.31 7.44 -6.68
C PHE A 10 6.70 6.09 -6.30
N PRO A 11 6.66 5.75 -5.00
CA PRO A 11 5.89 4.63 -4.51
C PRO A 11 4.43 4.72 -4.97
N HIS A 12 3.84 3.57 -5.27
CA HIS A 12 2.49 3.51 -5.82
C HIS A 12 1.71 2.30 -5.29
N HIS A 13 0.43 2.55 -5.02
CA HIS A 13 -0.60 1.58 -4.69
C HIS A 13 -1.92 2.10 -5.23
N ASP A 14 -2.77 1.22 -5.73
CA ASP A 14 -4.15 1.50 -6.09
C ASP A 14 -5.06 0.31 -5.71
N GLY A 15 -6.36 0.42 -5.99
CA GLY A 15 -7.34 -0.63 -5.68
C GLY A 15 -7.45 -1.76 -6.70
N SER A 16 -6.55 -1.84 -7.69
CA SER A 16 -6.60 -2.87 -8.73
C SER A 16 -6.14 -4.23 -8.20
N GLU A 17 -6.48 -5.30 -8.94
CA GLU A 17 -6.10 -6.67 -8.61
C GLU A 17 -4.57 -6.89 -8.56
N LEU A 18 -3.80 -6.02 -9.20
CA LEU A 18 -2.33 -6.05 -9.11
C LEU A 18 -1.85 -5.76 -7.68
N TYR A 19 -2.55 -4.89 -6.96
CA TYR A 19 -2.15 -4.36 -5.67
C TYR A 19 -3.03 -4.83 -4.50
N VAL A 20 -4.24 -5.30 -4.77
CA VAL A 20 -5.20 -5.81 -3.79
C VAL A 20 -5.66 -7.20 -4.22
N SER A 21 -5.25 -8.23 -3.48
CA SER A 21 -5.55 -9.63 -3.82
C SER A 21 -7.04 -10.02 -3.78
N ASN A 22 -7.83 -9.33 -2.96
CA ASN A 22 -9.28 -9.51 -2.88
C ASN A 22 -9.93 -8.23 -2.36
N ALA A 23 -10.67 -7.52 -3.22
CA ALA A 23 -11.33 -6.27 -2.88
C ALA A 23 -12.62 -6.46 -2.05
N ALA A 24 -13.15 -7.68 -1.97
CA ALA A 24 -14.34 -8.03 -1.21
C ALA A 24 -14.09 -9.27 -0.33
N PRO A 25 -13.20 -9.18 0.66
CA PRO A 25 -12.90 -10.29 1.56
C PRO A 25 -14.08 -10.62 2.46
N LYS A 26 -14.21 -11.90 2.83
CA LYS A 26 -15.07 -12.33 3.92
C LYS A 26 -14.34 -12.18 5.26
N ILE A 27 -15.10 -12.09 6.35
CA ILE A 27 -14.54 -12.06 7.71
C ILE A 27 -13.60 -13.25 7.92
N GLY A 28 -12.42 -12.97 8.48
CA GLY A 28 -11.36 -13.97 8.72
C GLY A 28 -10.45 -14.26 7.52
N GLN A 29 -10.75 -13.75 6.33
CA GLN A 29 -9.85 -13.87 5.19
C GLN A 29 -8.70 -12.86 5.29
N LYS A 30 -7.52 -13.29 4.85
CA LYS A 30 -6.36 -12.41 4.71
C LYS A 30 -6.36 -11.75 3.34
N VAL A 31 -6.07 -10.46 3.29
CA VAL A 31 -5.86 -9.70 2.06
C VAL A 31 -4.39 -9.33 1.97
N LEU A 32 -3.73 -9.76 0.90
CA LEU A 32 -2.41 -9.26 0.54
C LEU A 32 -2.56 -7.90 -0.16
N LEU A 33 -1.85 -6.90 0.38
CA LEU A 33 -1.68 -5.57 -0.19
C LEU A 33 -0.24 -5.43 -0.67
N LYS A 34 -0.05 -4.88 -1.87
CA LYS A 34 1.28 -4.62 -2.44
C LYS A 34 1.50 -3.14 -2.62
N VAL A 35 2.74 -2.69 -2.46
CA VAL A 35 3.17 -1.34 -2.82
C VAL A 35 4.33 -1.48 -3.79
N ARG A 36 4.25 -0.82 -4.94
CA ARG A 36 5.39 -0.71 -5.85
C ARG A 36 6.30 0.38 -5.31
N VAL A 37 7.57 0.06 -5.11
CA VAL A 37 8.61 1.05 -4.76
C VAL A 37 9.64 1.08 -5.90
N PRO A 38 9.98 2.25 -6.45
CA PRO A 38 11.06 2.35 -7.44
C PRO A 38 12.38 1.85 -6.84
N HIS A 39 13.18 1.13 -7.64
CA HIS A 39 14.39 0.45 -7.14
C HIS A 39 15.39 1.38 -6.44
N LEU A 40 15.52 2.62 -6.91
CA LEU A 40 16.43 3.63 -6.35
C LEU A 40 15.79 4.53 -5.28
N TYR A 41 14.53 4.30 -4.92
CA TYR A 41 13.84 5.09 -3.90
C TYR A 41 14.26 4.61 -2.51
N THR A 42 14.84 5.50 -1.72
CA THR A 42 15.31 5.20 -0.35
C THR A 42 14.34 5.72 0.69
N PHE A 43 14.14 4.95 1.76
CA PHE A 43 13.31 5.31 2.90
C PHE A 43 13.77 4.51 4.13
N GLU A 44 13.58 5.08 5.33
CA GLU A 44 13.95 4.41 6.58
C GLU A 44 12.88 3.40 7.02
N LYS A 45 11.61 3.78 6.90
CA LYS A 45 10.45 2.99 7.31
C LYS A 45 9.27 3.19 6.37
N SER A 46 8.44 2.17 6.27
CA SER A 46 7.17 2.21 5.54
C SER A 46 6.03 1.85 6.48
N PHE A 47 4.90 2.55 6.33
CA PHE A 47 3.71 2.32 7.14
C PHE A 47 2.48 2.20 6.23
N ILE A 48 1.52 1.39 6.66
CA ILE A 48 0.16 1.42 6.12
C ILE A 48 -0.78 1.99 7.18
N ARG A 49 -1.71 2.85 6.75
CA ARG A 49 -2.81 3.32 7.57
C ARG A 49 -4.11 2.71 7.07
N ILE A 50 -4.83 2.03 7.95
CA ILE A 50 -6.15 1.46 7.67
C ILE A 50 -7.17 1.96 8.68
N TYR A 51 -8.45 1.91 8.31
CA TYR A 51 -9.56 2.20 9.21
C TYR A 51 -10.13 0.89 9.72
N GLU A 52 -9.95 0.62 11.00
CA GLU A 52 -10.51 -0.53 11.69
C GLU A 52 -11.62 -0.04 12.60
N ASP A 53 -12.85 -0.49 12.35
CA ASP A 53 -14.06 -0.06 13.06
C ASP A 53 -14.26 1.47 13.06
N GLY A 54 -13.89 2.13 11.96
CA GLY A 54 -13.99 3.58 11.79
C GLY A 54 -12.81 4.37 12.37
N GLU A 55 -11.88 3.71 13.06
CA GLU A 55 -10.73 4.36 13.68
C GLU A 55 -9.43 4.13 12.89
N PRO A 56 -8.61 5.17 12.65
CA PRO A 56 -7.37 5.03 11.92
C PRO A 56 -6.30 4.34 12.74
N ARG A 57 -5.70 3.28 12.18
CA ARG A 57 -4.54 2.59 12.76
C ARG A 57 -3.39 2.53 11.76
N SER A 58 -2.17 2.69 12.26
CA SER A 58 -0.95 2.62 11.47
C SER A 58 -0.13 1.40 11.85
N TYR A 59 0.33 0.66 10.85
CA TYR A 59 1.17 -0.53 11.02
C TYR A 59 2.45 -0.35 10.22
N GLU A 60 3.61 -0.66 10.82
CA GLU A 60 4.89 -0.69 10.09
C GLU A 60 4.88 -1.88 9.12
N LEU A 61 5.20 -1.62 7.85
CA LEU A 61 5.33 -2.66 6.83
C LEU A 61 6.71 -3.29 6.92
N VAL A 62 6.72 -4.61 6.98
CA VAL A 62 7.93 -5.44 6.91
C VAL A 62 7.92 -6.24 5.62
N LEU A 63 9.11 -6.52 5.07
CA LEU A 63 9.21 -7.43 3.93
C LEU A 63 8.70 -8.80 4.36
N SER A 64 7.75 -9.38 3.60
CA SER A 64 7.33 -10.75 3.85
C SER A 64 8.49 -11.68 3.52
N THR A 65 9.00 -12.37 4.53
CA THR A 65 9.90 -13.51 4.40
C THR A 65 9.20 -14.69 3.75
#